data_AF-A0AAV4SRP6-F1
#
_entry.id   AF-A0AAV4SRP6-F1
#
_cell.length_a   1.000
_cell.length_b   1.000
_cell.length_c   1.000
_cell.angle_alpha   90.00
_cell.angle_beta   90.00
_cell.angle_gamma   90.00
#
_symmetry.space_group_name_H-M   'P 1'
#
loop_
_entity.id
_entity.type
_entity.pdbx_description
1 polymer ?
#
loop_
_entity_poly.entity_id
_entity_poly.type
_entity_poly.pdbx_seq_one_letter_code
_entity_poly.pdbx_strand_id
1 'polypeptide(L)'
;MLESSLTFQQELLHRFGIGENEANETMKKVLANSLSEQSAFSDHATIFTAELLAISCAVDFIIKNKLENTIIVSDSRSVLEALNNPSNENVLIQELKEKIIHYKYSITLEWIRSHHGYQGNELADEYAKLAIEKTEIDYVQKFTKIQIKKILENKMDKTWQDKWDSSTKGRLLYQIYPKINRKRICGDFYLNQVLTTHGALAIYQQRFFGKSSVCPCGANEETRYHLIYDCTLWTEERKAFPTDFRSLSIRSLFENRKVKTIIRDIMEKRFLMEIKNL
;
A
#
# COMPACT_ATOMS: atom_id res chain seq x y z
N MET A 1 51.75 3.68 -13.80
CA MET A 1 51.19 2.32 -13.92
C MET A 1 49.69 2.47 -14.04
N LEU A 2 49.24 2.67 -15.28
CA LEU A 2 47.87 2.92 -15.71
C LEU A 2 47.61 1.89 -16.79
N GLU A 3 47.23 0.67 -16.40
CA GLU A 3 46.92 -0.41 -17.33
C GLU A 3 46.28 -1.56 -16.54
N SER A 4 44.96 -1.50 -16.31
CA SER A 4 44.10 -2.67 -15.98
C SER A 4 42.64 -2.30 -15.70
N SER A 5 41.99 -1.47 -16.52
CA SER A 5 40.53 -1.35 -16.50
C SER A 5 39.96 -1.51 -17.91
N LEU A 6 40.09 -2.73 -18.43
CA LEU A 6 39.41 -3.13 -19.67
C LEU A 6 37.92 -3.29 -19.34
N THR A 7 37.11 -2.34 -19.79
CA THR A 7 35.66 -2.36 -19.69
C THR A 7 35.07 -3.59 -20.40
N PHE A 8 33.98 -4.14 -19.88
CA PHE A 8 33.23 -5.34 -20.30
C PHE A 8 33.09 -5.58 -21.84
N GLN A 9 33.13 -4.53 -22.67
CA GLN A 9 33.22 -4.65 -24.14
C GLN A 9 34.56 -5.20 -24.65
N GLN A 10 35.69 -4.84 -24.05
CA GLN A 10 37.03 -5.27 -24.47
C GLN A 10 37.37 -6.70 -24.03
N GLU A 11 36.81 -7.19 -22.91
CA GLU A 11 37.00 -8.60 -22.50
C GLU A 11 36.22 -9.60 -23.39
N LEU A 12 35.03 -9.23 -23.87
CA LEU A 12 34.28 -10.04 -24.85
C LEU A 12 35.01 -10.15 -26.19
N LEU A 13 35.60 -9.03 -26.66
CA LEU A 13 36.37 -8.97 -27.90
C LEU A 13 37.72 -9.71 -27.81
N HIS A 14 38.42 -9.61 -26.69
CA HIS A 14 39.80 -10.09 -26.58
C HIS A 14 39.94 -11.51 -26.01
N ARG A 15 38.97 -12.01 -25.22
CA ARG A 15 39.10 -13.30 -24.52
C ARG A 15 38.26 -14.43 -25.10
N PHE A 16 37.18 -14.12 -25.81
CA PHE A 16 36.24 -15.11 -26.35
C PHE A 16 36.18 -15.16 -27.88
N GLY A 17 36.92 -14.30 -28.59
CA GLY A 17 36.96 -14.31 -30.07
C GLY A 17 35.61 -14.03 -30.73
N ILE A 18 34.67 -13.45 -29.99
CA ILE A 18 33.32 -13.12 -30.46
C ILE A 18 33.42 -11.77 -31.17
N GLY A 19 33.07 -11.74 -32.46
CA GLY A 19 33.11 -10.50 -33.25
C GLY A 19 32.23 -9.41 -32.65
N GLU A 20 32.61 -8.14 -32.82
CA GLU A 20 31.90 -6.97 -32.28
C GLU A 20 30.39 -6.98 -32.59
N ASN A 21 30.01 -7.49 -33.77
CA ASN A 21 28.62 -7.68 -34.18
C ASN A 21 27.89 -8.75 -33.36
N GLU A 22 28.54 -9.84 -32.99
CA GLU A 22 27.95 -10.97 -32.28
C GLU A 22 27.85 -10.69 -30.76
N ALA A 23 28.79 -9.90 -30.21
CA ALA A 23 28.68 -9.32 -28.87
C ALA A 23 27.54 -8.29 -28.79
N ASN A 24 27.41 -7.41 -29.80
CA ASN A 24 26.30 -6.46 -29.89
C ASN A 24 24.94 -7.17 -30.09
N GLU A 25 24.88 -8.26 -30.85
CA GLU A 25 23.66 -9.02 -31.08
C GLU A 25 23.26 -9.86 -29.86
N THR A 26 24.25 -10.31 -29.10
CA THR A 26 24.09 -10.90 -27.78
C THR A 26 23.57 -9.89 -26.77
N MET A 27 24.15 -8.69 -26.68
CA MET A 27 23.65 -7.62 -25.81
C MET A 27 22.23 -7.22 -26.20
N LYS A 28 21.93 -7.13 -27.51
CA LYS A 28 20.56 -6.97 -28.02
C LYS A 28 19.62 -8.10 -27.61
N LYS A 29 20.06 -9.36 -27.54
CA LYS A 29 19.22 -10.51 -27.10
C LYS A 29 19.01 -10.54 -25.58
N VAL A 30 20.04 -10.25 -24.79
CA VAL A 30 19.97 -10.14 -23.32
C VAL A 30 19.06 -9.00 -22.92
N LEU A 31 19.23 -7.85 -23.57
CA LEU A 31 18.40 -6.69 -23.38
C LEU A 31 16.99 -6.99 -23.94
N ALA A 32 16.81 -7.48 -25.17
CA ALA A 32 15.49 -7.83 -25.69
C ALA A 32 14.69 -8.79 -24.80
N ASN A 33 15.33 -9.77 -24.14
CA ASN A 33 14.69 -10.63 -23.14
C ASN A 33 14.39 -9.88 -21.83
N SER A 34 15.31 -9.06 -21.33
CA SER A 34 15.05 -8.18 -20.18
C SER A 34 13.95 -7.14 -20.47
N LEU A 35 13.73 -6.87 -21.75
CA LEU A 35 12.84 -5.85 -22.27
C LEU A 35 11.45 -6.37 -22.62
N SER A 36 11.34 -7.63 -23.05
CA SER A 36 10.05 -8.34 -23.08
C SER A 36 9.53 -8.68 -21.69
N GLU A 37 10.45 -8.76 -20.71
CA GLU A 37 10.10 -8.64 -19.30
C GLU A 37 9.57 -7.22 -19.03
N GLN A 38 10.32 -6.13 -19.31
CA GLN A 38 9.96 -4.73 -18.98
C GLN A 38 8.65 -4.16 -19.60
N SER A 39 8.24 -4.57 -20.80
CA SER A 39 6.98 -4.14 -21.44
C SER A 39 5.71 -4.69 -20.75
N ALA A 40 5.85 -5.67 -19.86
CA ALA A 40 4.78 -6.25 -19.04
C ALA A 40 4.25 -5.35 -17.91
N PHE A 41 4.87 -4.18 -17.69
CA PHE A 41 4.91 -3.54 -16.37
C PHE A 41 4.25 -2.16 -16.25
N SER A 42 3.28 -1.80 -17.09
CA SER A 42 2.40 -0.64 -16.81
C SER A 42 1.34 -1.09 -15.78
N ASP A 43 1.46 -0.93 -14.46
CA ASP A 43 1.51 0.36 -13.75
C ASP A 43 2.18 0.26 -12.36
N HIS A 44 2.93 -0.81 -12.08
CA HIS A 44 3.35 -1.17 -10.70
C HIS A 44 4.82 -1.61 -10.53
N ALA A 45 5.62 -1.68 -11.59
CA ALA A 45 7.06 -1.96 -11.43
C ALA A 45 7.79 -0.77 -10.85
N THR A 46 8.57 -1.03 -9.79
CA THR A 46 9.51 -0.04 -9.26
C THR A 46 10.80 -0.09 -10.06
N ILE A 47 11.53 1.03 -10.14
CA ILE A 47 12.88 1.11 -10.76
C ILE A 47 13.78 -0.03 -10.24
N PHE A 48 13.74 -0.28 -8.94
CA PHE A 48 14.45 -1.40 -8.29
C PHE A 48 14.14 -2.76 -8.92
N THR A 49 12.87 -3.03 -9.26
CA THR A 49 12.47 -4.30 -9.86
C THR A 49 13.00 -4.42 -11.29
N ALA A 50 12.96 -3.34 -12.07
CA ALA A 50 13.48 -3.32 -13.43
C ALA A 50 14.99 -3.59 -13.46
N GLU A 51 15.74 -2.91 -12.59
CA GLU A 51 17.19 -3.09 -12.45
C GLU A 51 17.55 -4.51 -11.98
N LEU A 52 16.78 -5.07 -11.04
CA LEU A 52 16.98 -6.44 -10.56
C LEU A 52 16.76 -7.47 -11.68
N LEU A 53 15.72 -7.29 -12.48
CA LEU A 53 15.44 -8.19 -13.61
C LEU A 53 16.53 -8.07 -14.68
N ALA A 54 17.01 -6.86 -14.97
CA ALA A 54 18.13 -6.68 -15.90
C ALA A 54 19.38 -7.47 -15.48
N ILE A 55 19.75 -7.44 -14.20
CA ILE A 55 20.85 -8.25 -13.68
C ILE A 55 20.52 -9.75 -13.75
N SER A 56 19.28 -10.15 -13.43
CA SER A 56 18.86 -11.56 -13.57
C SER A 56 18.99 -12.07 -15.00
N CYS A 57 18.56 -11.29 -16.00
CA CYS A 57 18.69 -11.68 -17.41
C CYS A 57 20.16 -11.81 -17.84
N ALA A 58 21.03 -10.92 -17.37
CA ALA A 58 22.47 -11.01 -17.62
C ALA A 58 23.07 -12.29 -17.02
N VAL A 59 22.66 -12.65 -15.79
CA VAL A 59 23.06 -13.92 -15.15
C VAL A 59 22.53 -15.12 -15.93
N ASP A 60 21.26 -15.12 -16.34
CA ASP A 60 20.66 -16.21 -17.13
C ASP A 60 21.40 -16.40 -18.46
N PHE A 61 21.84 -15.32 -19.10
CA PHE A 61 22.64 -15.38 -20.30
C PHE A 61 24.02 -16.00 -20.05
N ILE A 62 24.72 -15.58 -18.99
CA ILE A 62 26.01 -16.17 -18.60
C ILE A 62 25.87 -17.67 -18.37
N ILE A 63 24.83 -18.07 -17.62
CA ILE A 63 24.56 -19.47 -17.31
C ILE A 63 24.28 -20.26 -18.59
N LYS A 64 23.39 -19.76 -19.44
CA LYS A 64 23.00 -20.41 -20.71
C LYS A 64 24.18 -20.63 -21.65
N ASN A 65 25.09 -19.66 -21.72
CA ASN A 65 26.26 -19.71 -22.61
C ASN A 65 27.52 -20.29 -21.96
N LYS A 66 27.43 -20.74 -20.69
CA LYS A 66 28.54 -21.34 -19.96
C LYS A 66 29.78 -20.44 -19.89
N LEU A 67 29.59 -19.12 -19.77
CA LEU A 67 30.70 -18.17 -19.69
C LEU A 67 31.44 -18.34 -18.37
N GLU A 68 32.77 -18.37 -18.44
CA GLU A 68 33.62 -18.56 -17.28
C GLU A 68 34.10 -17.21 -16.73
N ASN A 69 34.09 -17.06 -15.40
CA ASN A 69 34.69 -15.91 -14.67
C ASN A 69 34.27 -14.54 -15.22
N THR A 70 32.97 -14.26 -15.20
CA THR A 70 32.39 -13.05 -15.77
C THR A 70 32.16 -11.97 -14.72
N ILE A 71 32.33 -10.70 -15.09
CA ILE A 71 32.00 -9.54 -14.26
C ILE A 71 30.75 -8.87 -14.85
N ILE A 72 29.70 -8.70 -14.06
CA ILE A 72 28.53 -7.86 -14.41
C ILE A 72 28.72 -6.51 -13.74
N VAL A 73 28.66 -5.45 -14.54
CA VAL A 73 28.77 -4.08 -14.08
C VAL A 73 27.38 -3.44 -14.05
N SER A 74 26.98 -2.84 -12.94
CA SER A 74 25.67 -2.19 -12.79
C SER A 74 25.78 -0.87 -12.01
N ASP A 75 24.98 0.12 -12.38
CA ASP A 75 24.84 1.37 -11.63
C ASP A 75 23.75 1.32 -10.54
N SER A 76 22.97 0.24 -10.47
CA SER A 76 21.97 0.00 -9.43
C SER A 76 22.60 -0.38 -8.09
N ARG A 77 23.03 0.64 -7.35
CA ARG A 77 23.53 0.46 -5.99
C ARG A 77 22.55 -0.28 -5.09
N SER A 78 21.26 0.04 -5.20
CA SER A 78 20.21 -0.57 -4.37
C SER A 78 20.08 -2.08 -4.58
N VAL A 79 20.18 -2.56 -5.83
CA VAL A 79 20.09 -3.99 -6.10
C VAL A 79 21.34 -4.72 -5.61
N LEU A 80 22.52 -4.13 -5.81
CA LEU A 80 23.77 -4.71 -5.33
C LEU A 80 23.82 -4.79 -3.80
N GLU A 81 23.37 -3.75 -3.08
CA GLU A 81 23.23 -3.79 -1.62
C GLU A 81 22.21 -4.86 -1.17
N ALA A 82 21.09 -5.01 -1.90
CA ALA A 82 20.09 -6.03 -1.63
C ALA A 82 20.63 -7.46 -1.83
N LEU A 83 21.45 -7.68 -2.85
CA LEU A 83 22.15 -8.95 -3.10
C LEU A 83 23.24 -9.20 -2.04
N ASN A 84 23.94 -8.18 -1.59
CA ASN A 84 24.98 -8.36 -0.56
C ASN A 84 24.38 -8.62 0.84
N ASN A 85 23.12 -8.27 1.09
CA ASN A 85 22.46 -8.48 2.39
C ASN A 85 21.95 -9.94 2.53
N PRO A 86 22.53 -10.78 3.41
CA PRO A 86 22.11 -12.19 3.58
C PRO A 86 20.67 -12.34 4.10
N SER A 87 20.18 -11.37 4.87
CA SER A 87 18.87 -11.39 5.51
C SER A 87 17.74 -10.83 4.63
N ASN A 88 17.99 -10.59 3.34
CA ASN A 88 16.98 -10.02 2.45
C ASN A 88 15.90 -11.06 2.10
N GLU A 89 14.65 -10.84 2.48
CA GLU A 89 13.54 -11.79 2.23
C GLU A 89 12.88 -11.65 0.85
N ASN A 90 13.38 -10.76 -0.03
CA ASN A 90 12.81 -10.60 -1.36
C ASN A 90 13.06 -11.87 -2.21
N VAL A 91 11.97 -12.49 -2.66
CA VAL A 91 11.99 -13.74 -3.44
C VAL A 91 12.86 -13.62 -4.70
N LEU A 92 12.78 -12.51 -5.44
CA LEU A 92 13.56 -12.32 -6.66
C LEU A 92 15.06 -12.18 -6.37
N ILE A 93 15.41 -11.56 -5.24
CA ILE A 93 16.80 -11.45 -4.77
C ILE A 93 17.33 -12.84 -4.38
N GLN A 94 16.52 -13.65 -3.70
CA GLN A 94 16.90 -15.01 -3.31
C GLN A 94 17.05 -15.92 -4.52
N GLU A 95 16.11 -15.89 -5.47
CA GLU A 95 16.22 -16.62 -6.75
C GLU A 95 17.50 -16.22 -7.51
N LEU A 96 17.83 -14.93 -7.58
CA LEU A 96 19.05 -14.47 -8.24
C LEU A 96 20.33 -14.91 -7.50
N LYS A 97 20.35 -14.87 -6.16
CA LYS A 97 21.48 -15.38 -5.37
C LYS A 97 21.72 -16.86 -5.60
N GLU A 98 20.66 -17.66 -5.58
CA GLU A 98 20.73 -19.10 -5.83
C GLU A 98 21.32 -19.38 -7.22
N LYS A 99 20.87 -18.66 -8.26
CA LYS A 99 21.44 -18.75 -9.62
C LYS A 99 22.95 -18.48 -9.63
N ILE A 100 23.39 -17.40 -8.97
CA ILE A 100 24.80 -17.01 -8.94
C ILE A 100 25.64 -18.02 -8.15
N ILE A 101 25.20 -18.43 -6.96
CA ILE A 101 25.94 -19.33 -6.06
C ILE A 101 26.06 -20.75 -6.62
N HIS A 102 25.01 -21.25 -7.27
CA HIS A 102 25.00 -22.61 -7.83
C HIS A 102 25.62 -22.71 -9.20
N TYR A 103 26.02 -21.58 -9.80
CA TYR A 103 26.71 -21.62 -11.07
C TYR A 103 28.15 -22.12 -10.90
N LYS A 104 28.59 -22.98 -11.82
CA LYS A 104 29.90 -23.64 -11.76
C LYS A 104 31.08 -22.65 -11.79
N TYR A 105 30.92 -21.54 -12.49
CA TYR A 105 31.97 -20.54 -12.69
C TYR A 105 31.66 -19.27 -11.90
N SER A 106 32.69 -18.46 -11.66
CA SER A 106 32.49 -17.23 -10.89
C SER A 106 31.73 -16.16 -11.69
N ILE A 107 30.77 -15.52 -11.03
CA ILE A 107 30.11 -14.30 -11.50
C ILE A 107 30.35 -13.23 -10.44
N THR A 108 31.03 -12.16 -10.81
CA THR A 108 31.30 -11.02 -9.93
C THR A 108 30.36 -9.88 -10.29
N LEU A 109 29.81 -9.20 -9.29
CA LEU A 109 28.98 -8.02 -9.49
C LEU A 109 29.73 -6.78 -9.03
N GLU A 110 29.91 -5.80 -9.91
CA GLU A 110 30.61 -4.55 -9.62
C GLU A 110 29.68 -3.34 -9.78
N TRP A 111 29.79 -2.42 -8.82
CA TRP A 111 29.05 -1.17 -8.86
C TRP A 111 29.85 -0.09 -9.58
N ILE A 112 29.19 0.61 -10.51
CA ILE A 112 29.70 1.85 -11.11
C ILE A 112 28.79 3.03 -10.82
N ARG A 113 29.34 4.23 -10.90
CA ARG A 113 28.53 5.44 -10.85
C ARG A 113 27.86 5.66 -12.20
N SER A 114 26.56 5.94 -12.16
CA SER A 114 25.81 6.33 -13.36
C SER A 114 26.37 7.61 -13.99
N HIS A 115 26.25 7.75 -15.31
CA HIS A 115 26.57 8.96 -16.09
C HIS A 115 28.03 9.49 -16.01
N HIS A 116 29.01 8.60 -15.86
CA HIS A 116 30.44 8.97 -15.86
C HIS A 116 31.18 8.58 -17.16
N GLY A 117 30.49 8.47 -18.30
CA GLY A 117 31.12 8.20 -19.59
C GLY A 117 31.47 6.73 -19.86
N TYR A 118 30.87 5.79 -19.10
CA TYR A 118 31.04 4.36 -19.35
C TYR A 118 30.15 3.93 -20.52
N GLN A 119 30.75 3.75 -21.69
CA GLN A 119 30.05 3.43 -22.95
C GLN A 119 29.09 2.23 -22.83
N GLY A 120 29.47 1.19 -22.07
CA GLY A 120 28.60 0.04 -21.83
C GLY A 120 27.34 0.36 -21.03
N ASN A 121 27.39 1.29 -20.07
CA ASN A 121 26.23 1.73 -19.30
C ASN A 121 25.32 2.61 -20.16
N GLU A 122 25.90 3.50 -20.94
CA GLU A 122 25.15 4.37 -21.86
C GLU A 122 24.40 3.57 -22.92
N LEU A 123 25.03 2.53 -23.47
CA LEU A 123 24.39 1.57 -24.38
C LEU A 123 23.25 0.83 -23.67
N ALA A 124 23.45 0.35 -22.44
CA ALA A 124 22.40 -0.33 -21.67
C ALA A 124 21.19 0.59 -21.42
N ASP A 125 21.42 1.86 -21.07
CA ASP A 125 20.39 2.88 -20.89
C ASP A 125 19.64 3.20 -22.20
N GLU A 126 20.35 3.27 -23.31
CA GLU A 126 19.76 3.48 -24.64
C GLU A 126 18.84 2.32 -25.02
N TYR A 127 19.29 1.08 -24.85
CA TYR A 127 18.49 -0.11 -25.10
C TYR A 127 17.29 -0.21 -24.14
N ALA A 128 17.45 0.17 -22.87
CA ALA A 128 16.34 0.25 -21.91
C ALA A 128 15.23 1.17 -22.42
N LYS A 129 15.59 2.35 -22.97
CA LYS A 129 14.64 3.30 -23.55
C LYS A 129 13.93 2.76 -24.78
N LEU A 130 14.68 2.11 -25.69
CA LEU A 130 14.14 1.61 -26.96
C LEU A 130 13.07 0.51 -26.78
N ALA A 131 13.05 -0.16 -25.65
CA ALA A 131 12.10 -1.25 -25.41
C ALA A 131 10.83 -0.86 -24.68
N ILE A 132 10.79 0.33 -24.09
CA ILE A 132 9.52 0.93 -23.64
C ILE A 132 8.54 1.07 -24.82
N GLU A 133 9.05 1.06 -26.07
CA GLU A 133 8.27 1.16 -27.30
C GLU A 133 7.69 -0.18 -27.81
N LYS A 134 8.01 -1.34 -27.21
CA LYS A 134 7.46 -2.64 -27.62
C LYS A 134 6.17 -3.00 -26.87
N THR A 135 5.18 -3.52 -27.60
CA THR A 135 3.82 -3.81 -27.12
C THR A 135 3.54 -5.27 -26.69
N GLU A 136 4.49 -6.19 -26.85
CA GLU A 136 4.29 -7.62 -26.51
C GLU A 136 4.90 -7.95 -25.14
N ILE A 137 4.18 -8.78 -24.37
CA ILE A 137 4.47 -9.13 -22.97
C ILE A 137 4.79 -10.62 -22.88
N ASP A 138 6.03 -10.98 -22.52
CA ASP A 138 6.47 -12.40 -22.45
C ASP A 138 6.66 -12.93 -21.01
N TYR A 139 6.54 -12.10 -19.98
CA TYR A 139 6.81 -12.49 -18.59
C TYR A 139 5.73 -12.02 -17.60
N VAL A 140 5.30 -12.92 -16.72
CA VAL A 140 4.33 -12.63 -15.65
C VAL A 140 5.08 -12.37 -14.35
N GLN A 141 5.04 -11.14 -13.86
CA GLN A 141 5.65 -10.77 -12.58
C GLN A 141 5.13 -11.66 -11.43
N LYS A 142 6.06 -12.34 -10.75
CA LYS A 142 5.77 -12.89 -9.41
C LYS A 142 5.71 -11.74 -8.42
N PHE A 143 4.52 -11.38 -7.97
CA PHE A 143 4.35 -10.36 -6.93
C PHE A 143 4.97 -10.83 -5.61
N THR A 144 5.71 -9.95 -4.94
CA THR A 144 6.13 -10.19 -3.56
C THR A 144 4.90 -10.24 -2.64
N LYS A 145 5.00 -10.95 -1.50
CA LYS A 145 3.94 -11.00 -0.48
C LYS A 145 3.47 -9.60 -0.05
N ILE A 146 4.38 -8.63 0.04
CA ILE A 146 4.09 -7.24 0.40
C ILE A 146 3.25 -6.57 -0.70
N GLN A 147 3.62 -6.75 -1.97
CA GLN A 147 2.87 -6.19 -3.10
C GLN A 147 1.47 -6.81 -3.20
N ILE A 148 1.34 -8.13 -3.07
CA ILE A 148 0.04 -8.82 -3.05
C ILE A 148 -0.82 -8.26 -1.92
N LYS A 149 -0.26 -8.17 -0.71
CA LYS A 149 -0.97 -7.61 0.44
C LYS A 149 -1.48 -6.20 0.16
N LYS A 150 -0.64 -5.32 -0.41
CA LYS A 150 -1.01 -3.94 -0.74
C LYS A 150 -2.13 -3.88 -1.79
N ILE A 151 -2.06 -4.71 -2.84
CA ILE A 151 -3.11 -4.80 -3.87
C ILE A 151 -4.43 -5.24 -3.24
N LEU A 152 -4.41 -6.28 -2.42
CA LEU A 152 -5.60 -6.79 -1.72
C LEU A 152 -6.18 -5.73 -0.77
N GLU A 153 -5.32 -5.04 -0.02
CA GLU A 153 -5.73 -3.95 0.88
C GLU A 153 -6.39 -2.81 0.10
N ASN A 154 -5.81 -2.38 -1.02
CA ASN A 154 -6.40 -1.33 -1.87
C ASN A 154 -7.76 -1.75 -2.44
N LYS A 155 -7.86 -3.00 -2.92
CA LYS A 155 -9.12 -3.54 -3.44
C LYS A 155 -10.19 -3.65 -2.36
N MET A 156 -9.81 -4.07 -1.15
CA MET A 156 -10.70 -4.11 0.00
C MET A 156 -11.20 -2.72 0.38
N ASP A 157 -10.30 -1.73 0.45
CA ASP A 157 -10.66 -0.35 0.79
C ASP A 157 -11.59 0.26 -0.26
N LYS A 158 -11.29 0.08 -1.55
CA LYS A 158 -12.17 0.54 -2.62
C LYS A 158 -13.56 -0.08 -2.51
N THR A 159 -13.62 -1.41 -2.37
CA THR A 159 -14.89 -2.13 -2.24
C THR A 159 -15.68 -1.68 -0.99
N TRP A 160 -14.99 -1.43 0.12
CA TRP A 160 -15.63 -0.96 1.35
C TRP A 160 -16.14 0.48 1.16
N GLN A 161 -15.35 1.36 0.57
CA GLN A 161 -15.76 2.74 0.29
C GLN A 161 -16.96 2.78 -0.66
N ASP A 162 -16.96 2.00 -1.75
CA ASP A 162 -18.07 1.94 -2.70
C ASP A 162 -19.38 1.49 -2.04
N LYS A 163 -19.30 0.47 -1.17
CA LYS A 163 -20.43 0.02 -0.35
C LYS A 163 -20.85 1.08 0.67
N TRP A 164 -19.90 1.84 1.22
CA TRP A 164 -20.18 2.89 2.19
C TRP A 164 -20.92 4.06 1.56
N ASP A 165 -20.49 4.48 0.37
CA ASP A 165 -21.09 5.55 -0.43
C ASP A 165 -22.51 5.17 -0.87
N SER A 166 -22.72 3.94 -1.35
CA SER A 166 -24.01 3.47 -1.91
C SER A 166 -25.04 2.95 -0.89
N SER A 167 -24.62 2.63 0.34
CA SER A 167 -25.53 2.03 1.33
C SER A 167 -26.67 2.98 1.73
N THR A 168 -27.85 2.44 2.01
CA THR A 168 -28.97 3.19 2.61
C THR A 168 -28.93 3.19 4.14
N LYS A 169 -28.05 2.38 4.74
CA LYS A 169 -27.92 2.24 6.19
C LYS A 169 -26.82 3.14 6.74
N GLY A 170 -26.94 3.53 8.02
CA GLY A 170 -25.91 4.31 8.72
C GLY A 170 -25.67 5.72 8.14
N ARG A 171 -26.67 6.33 7.49
CA ARG A 171 -26.49 7.61 6.77
C ARG A 171 -26.05 8.78 7.64
N LEU A 172 -26.46 8.83 8.91
CA LEU A 172 -25.90 9.83 9.82
C LEU A 172 -24.38 9.64 9.99
N LEU A 173 -23.95 8.40 10.25
CA LEU A 173 -22.54 8.10 10.42
C LEU A 173 -21.75 8.43 9.15
N TYR A 174 -22.35 8.24 7.97
CA TYR A 174 -21.79 8.65 6.67
C TYR A 174 -21.63 10.16 6.55
N GLN A 175 -22.65 10.94 6.95
CA GLN A 175 -22.57 12.41 6.92
C GLN A 175 -21.41 12.96 7.76
N ILE A 176 -21.09 12.30 8.88
CA ILE A 176 -20.00 12.71 9.77
C ILE A 176 -18.67 12.12 9.29
N TYR A 177 -18.68 10.91 8.72
CA TYR A 177 -17.48 10.18 8.28
C TYR A 177 -17.69 9.56 6.90
N PRO A 178 -17.56 10.37 5.84
CA PRO A 178 -17.83 9.91 4.47
C PRO A 178 -16.73 8.98 3.94
N LYS A 179 -15.52 9.04 4.51
CA LYS A 179 -14.40 8.18 4.14
C LYS A 179 -14.19 7.05 5.14
N ILE A 180 -13.96 5.85 4.63
CA ILE A 180 -13.60 4.70 5.45
C ILE A 180 -12.29 4.97 6.18
N ASN A 181 -12.19 4.46 7.40
CA ASN A 181 -10.99 4.60 8.20
C ASN A 181 -10.80 3.34 9.04
N ARG A 182 -9.77 2.55 8.68
CA ARG A 182 -9.43 1.29 9.37
C ARG A 182 -9.06 1.49 10.85
N LYS A 183 -8.49 2.65 11.22
CA LYS A 183 -8.13 2.97 12.62
C LYS A 183 -9.35 3.28 13.49
N ARG A 184 -10.48 3.63 12.87
CA ARG A 184 -11.70 4.03 13.57
C ARG A 184 -12.57 2.86 14.03
N ILE A 185 -12.20 1.63 13.67
CA ILE A 185 -12.90 0.41 14.12
C ILE A 185 -12.98 0.35 15.66
N CYS A 186 -12.06 1.01 16.38
CA CYS A 186 -12.04 1.16 17.84
C CYS A 186 -12.55 2.55 18.32
N GLY A 187 -13.72 2.99 17.85
CA GLY A 187 -14.33 4.25 18.32
C GLY A 187 -14.77 4.20 19.79
N ASP A 188 -15.03 5.38 20.38
CA ASP A 188 -15.58 5.50 21.74
C ASP A 188 -16.94 4.78 21.86
N PHE A 189 -17.05 3.91 22.87
CA PHE A 189 -18.23 3.05 23.09
C PHE A 189 -19.54 3.85 23.22
N TYR A 190 -19.53 4.95 23.97
CA TYR A 190 -20.71 5.77 24.23
C TYR A 190 -21.09 6.60 23.01
N LEU A 191 -20.11 7.22 22.34
CA LEU A 191 -20.38 7.96 21.11
C LEU A 191 -20.92 7.07 19.99
N ASN A 192 -20.41 5.84 19.88
CA ASN A 192 -20.88 4.89 18.88
C ASN A 192 -22.37 4.57 19.05
N GLN A 193 -22.87 4.48 20.29
CA GLN A 193 -24.30 4.26 20.55
C GLN A 193 -25.16 5.41 20.01
N VAL A 194 -24.76 6.66 20.22
CA VAL A 194 -25.48 7.83 19.68
C VAL A 194 -25.44 7.86 18.15
N LEU A 195 -24.25 7.65 17.57
CA LEU A 195 -24.04 7.70 16.12
C LEU A 195 -24.83 6.64 15.35
N THR A 196 -24.99 5.46 15.95
CA THR A 196 -25.70 4.33 15.34
C THR A 196 -27.17 4.22 15.78
N THR A 197 -27.59 4.98 16.81
CA THR A 197 -28.83 4.71 17.58
C THR A 197 -28.89 3.26 18.04
N HIS A 198 -27.80 2.79 18.63
CA HIS A 198 -27.74 1.46 19.23
C HIS A 198 -27.54 1.57 20.74
N GLY A 199 -27.57 0.42 21.42
CA GLY A 199 -27.27 0.32 22.84
C GLY A 199 -28.40 0.88 23.70
N ALA A 200 -28.10 1.69 24.71
CA ALA A 200 -29.03 2.06 25.78
C ALA A 200 -30.13 3.07 25.39
N LEU A 201 -30.20 3.52 24.13
CA LEU A 201 -31.31 4.37 23.69
C LEU A 201 -32.61 3.57 23.65
N ALA A 202 -33.69 4.10 24.25
CA ALA A 202 -34.94 3.38 24.42
C ALA A 202 -35.56 2.92 23.09
N ILE A 203 -35.44 3.70 22.01
CA ILE A 203 -35.91 3.27 20.68
C ILE A 203 -35.18 2.01 20.16
N TYR A 204 -33.89 1.86 20.47
CA TYR A 204 -33.15 0.65 20.16
C TYR A 204 -33.56 -0.51 21.07
N GLN A 205 -33.72 -0.22 22.36
CA GLN A 205 -34.14 -1.19 23.35
C GLN A 205 -35.53 -1.77 23.06
N GLN A 206 -36.47 -0.94 22.62
CA GLN A 206 -37.79 -1.38 22.14
C GLN A 206 -37.65 -2.34 20.97
N ARG A 207 -36.89 -1.94 19.94
CA ARG A 207 -36.75 -2.72 18.71
C ARG A 207 -36.18 -4.12 18.93
N PHE A 208 -35.21 -4.27 19.83
CA PHE A 208 -34.48 -5.53 20.01
C PHE A 208 -34.89 -6.32 21.25
N PHE A 209 -35.45 -5.66 22.27
CA PHE A 209 -35.76 -6.28 23.56
C PHE A 209 -37.19 -6.03 24.03
N GLY A 210 -38.05 -5.38 23.22
CA GLY A 210 -39.46 -5.15 23.55
C GLY A 210 -39.70 -4.18 24.71
N LYS A 211 -38.69 -3.40 25.12
CA LYS A 211 -38.83 -2.36 26.16
C LYS A 211 -39.66 -1.17 25.67
N SER A 212 -40.00 -0.25 26.57
CA SER A 212 -40.61 1.03 26.20
C SER A 212 -39.65 1.87 25.33
N SER A 213 -40.17 2.55 24.30
CA SER A 213 -39.43 3.56 23.53
C SER A 213 -39.37 4.92 24.20
N VAL A 214 -40.17 5.14 25.25
CA VAL A 214 -40.28 6.43 25.94
C VAL A 214 -39.00 6.70 26.74
N CYS A 215 -38.46 7.91 26.60
CA CYS A 215 -37.31 8.36 27.36
C CYS A 215 -37.62 8.38 28.87
N PRO A 216 -36.64 8.11 29.75
CA PRO A 216 -36.82 8.29 31.20
C PRO A 216 -37.27 9.70 31.63
N CYS A 217 -37.15 10.70 30.76
CA CYS A 217 -37.69 12.05 31.01
C CYS A 217 -39.23 12.11 30.91
N GLY A 218 -39.88 11.09 30.35
CA GLY A 218 -41.33 10.97 30.18
C GLY A 218 -41.94 11.75 29.01
N ALA A 219 -41.16 12.58 28.31
CA ALA A 219 -41.72 13.53 27.34
C ALA A 219 -41.99 12.94 25.95
N ASN A 220 -41.06 12.16 25.40
CA ASN A 220 -41.09 11.67 24.01
C ASN A 220 -40.30 10.35 23.88
N GLU A 221 -40.36 9.74 22.69
CA GLU A 221 -39.48 8.61 22.36
C GLU A 221 -38.00 8.99 22.43
N GLU A 222 -37.19 8.11 22.99
CA GLU A 222 -35.75 8.34 23.15
C GLU A 222 -34.98 8.09 21.86
N THR A 223 -35.08 9.05 20.95
CA THR A 223 -34.23 9.11 19.77
C THR A 223 -32.89 9.81 20.08
N ARG A 224 -31.90 9.64 19.20
CA ARG A 224 -30.66 10.43 19.25
C ARG A 224 -30.93 11.94 19.21
N TYR A 225 -31.97 12.38 18.49
CA TYR A 225 -32.35 13.79 18.38
C TYR A 225 -32.93 14.28 19.69
N HIS A 226 -33.84 13.50 20.29
CA HIS A 226 -34.36 13.81 21.62
C HIS A 226 -33.22 13.96 22.63
N LEU A 227 -32.28 13.01 22.67
CA LEU A 227 -31.12 13.07 23.58
C LEU A 227 -30.28 14.35 23.39
N ILE A 228 -29.99 14.72 22.14
CA ILE A 228 -29.10 15.84 21.80
C ILE A 228 -29.79 17.20 21.89
N TYR A 229 -31.08 17.31 21.56
CA TYR A 229 -31.76 18.61 21.39
C TYR A 229 -32.82 18.90 22.45
N ASP A 230 -33.58 17.90 22.88
CA ASP A 230 -34.88 18.12 23.51
C ASP A 230 -34.97 17.60 24.96
N CYS A 231 -34.22 16.56 25.30
CA CYS A 231 -34.41 15.80 26.54
C CYS A 231 -34.13 16.65 27.77
N THR A 232 -35.14 16.88 28.60
CA THR A 232 -35.05 17.76 29.77
C THR A 232 -34.03 17.29 30.80
N LEU A 233 -33.77 15.99 30.90
CA LEU A 233 -32.77 15.40 31.80
C LEU A 233 -31.35 15.92 31.55
N TRP A 234 -31.02 16.26 30.31
CA TRP A 234 -29.65 16.66 29.93
C TRP A 234 -29.50 18.16 29.72
N THR A 235 -30.41 18.96 30.30
CA THR A 235 -30.42 20.42 30.12
C THR A 235 -29.17 21.07 30.70
N GLU A 236 -28.71 20.62 31.86
CA GLU A 236 -27.52 21.16 32.52
C GLU A 236 -26.24 20.87 31.73
N GLU A 237 -26.07 19.63 31.26
CA GLU A 237 -24.94 19.25 30.42
C GLU A 237 -24.90 20.05 29.11
N ARG A 238 -26.06 20.26 28.49
CA ARG A 238 -26.17 21.02 27.24
C ARG A 238 -25.93 22.52 27.41
N LYS A 239 -25.86 23.08 28.63
CA LYS A 239 -25.41 24.48 28.82
C LYS A 239 -24.00 24.72 28.28
N ALA A 240 -23.19 23.67 28.16
CA ALA A 240 -21.85 23.76 27.61
C ALA A 240 -21.80 23.62 26.07
N PHE A 241 -22.94 23.45 25.40
CA PHE A 241 -23.06 23.52 23.93
C PHE A 241 -23.03 24.99 23.45
N PRO A 242 -22.78 25.24 22.14
CA PRO A 242 -23.00 26.56 21.54
C PRO A 242 -24.41 27.08 21.79
N THR A 243 -24.59 28.38 21.95
CA THR A 243 -25.90 28.99 22.26
C THR A 243 -26.96 28.73 21.19
N ASP A 244 -26.53 28.60 19.94
CA ASP A 244 -27.32 28.33 18.75
C ASP A 244 -27.38 26.84 18.39
N PHE A 245 -26.98 25.93 19.29
CA PHE A 245 -26.85 24.50 18.96
C PHE A 245 -28.12 23.88 18.37
N ARG A 246 -29.30 24.41 18.71
CA ARG A 246 -30.59 23.93 18.19
C ARG A 246 -30.77 24.16 16.69
N SER A 247 -30.10 25.17 16.11
CA SER A 247 -30.07 25.38 14.66
C SER A 247 -28.93 24.61 13.98
N LEU A 248 -28.00 24.04 14.74
CA LEU A 248 -26.86 23.31 14.18
C LEU A 248 -27.26 21.89 13.81
N SER A 249 -26.75 21.45 12.65
CA SER A 249 -26.83 20.05 12.28
C SER A 249 -26.08 19.18 13.29
N ILE A 250 -26.56 17.96 13.49
CA ILE A 250 -25.87 16.97 14.34
C ILE A 250 -24.43 16.74 13.86
N ARG A 251 -24.16 16.84 12.55
CA ARG A 251 -22.79 16.77 12.03
C ARG A 251 -21.91 17.89 12.59
N SER A 252 -22.38 19.12 12.55
CA SER A 252 -21.66 20.29 13.08
C SER A 252 -21.40 20.15 14.58
N LEU A 253 -22.35 19.61 15.33
CA LEU A 253 -22.15 19.30 16.76
C LEU A 253 -21.07 18.24 16.98
N PHE A 254 -21.06 17.19 16.16
CA PHE A 254 -20.03 16.14 16.22
C PHE A 254 -18.67 16.56 15.63
N GLU A 255 -18.55 17.71 14.97
CA GLU A 255 -17.24 18.28 14.60
C GLU A 255 -16.59 18.96 15.82
N ASN A 256 -17.39 19.59 16.68
CA ASN A 256 -16.94 20.23 17.91
C ASN A 256 -16.47 19.21 18.98
N ARG A 257 -15.19 19.28 19.38
CA ARG A 257 -14.60 18.36 20.36
C ARG A 257 -15.25 18.44 21.75
N LYS A 258 -15.55 19.66 22.23
CA LYS A 258 -16.16 19.87 23.54
C LYS A 258 -17.58 19.28 23.57
N VAL A 259 -18.36 19.53 22.51
CA VAL A 259 -19.71 18.97 22.36
C VAL A 259 -19.68 17.45 22.30
N LYS A 260 -18.74 16.86 21.54
CA LYS A 260 -18.54 15.39 21.53
C LYS A 260 -18.29 14.83 22.93
N THR A 261 -17.40 15.42 23.72
CA THR A 261 -17.14 14.96 25.09
C THR A 261 -18.40 15.02 25.94
N ILE A 262 -19.18 16.09 25.86
CA ILE A 262 -20.43 16.20 26.62
C ILE A 262 -21.48 15.18 26.16
N ILE A 263 -21.63 14.94 24.84
CA ILE A 263 -22.53 13.91 24.30
C ILE A 263 -22.12 12.53 24.80
N ARG A 264 -20.82 12.24 24.86
CA ARG A 264 -20.29 11.01 25.43
C ARG A 264 -20.71 10.86 26.90
N ASP A 265 -20.51 11.90 27.71
CA ASP A 265 -20.82 11.90 29.13
C ASP A 265 -22.33 11.73 29.40
N ILE A 266 -23.17 12.39 28.59
CA ILE A 266 -24.63 12.21 28.60
C ILE A 266 -24.98 10.74 28.33
N MET A 267 -24.39 10.17 27.27
CA MET A 267 -24.68 8.79 26.89
C MET A 267 -24.16 7.77 27.91
N GLU A 268 -23.03 8.04 28.55
CA GLU A 268 -22.51 7.25 29.67
C GLU A 268 -23.47 7.26 30.86
N LYS A 269 -23.94 8.44 31.30
CA LYS A 269 -24.96 8.54 32.35
C LYS A 269 -26.24 7.80 31.98
N ARG A 270 -26.73 7.97 30.74
CA ARG A 270 -27.92 7.26 30.26
C ARG A 270 -27.75 5.74 30.24
N PHE A 271 -26.57 5.26 29.83
CA PHE A 271 -26.23 3.85 29.85
C PHE A 271 -26.22 3.28 31.27
N LEU A 272 -25.67 4.01 32.23
CA LEU A 272 -25.71 3.61 33.65
C LEU A 272 -27.14 3.59 34.21
N MET A 273 -28.03 4.49 33.77
CA MET A 273 -29.45 4.42 34.13
C MET A 273 -30.10 3.14 33.61
N GLU A 274 -29.74 2.69 32.41
CA GLU A 274 -30.27 1.44 31.85
C GLU A 274 -29.83 0.23 32.66
N ILE A 275 -28.55 0.17 33.05
CA ILE A 275 -28.00 -0.95 33.84
C ILE A 275 -28.62 -1.00 35.23
N LYS A 276 -28.82 0.15 35.88
CA LYS A 276 -29.38 0.19 37.24
C LYS A 276 -30.87 -0.19 37.32
N ASN A 277 -31.56 -0.20 36.17
CA ASN A 277 -32.96 -0.61 36.06
C ASN A 277 -33.12 -2.08 35.62
N LEU A 278 -32.01 -2.82 35.42
CA LEU A 278 -31.97 -4.27 35.23
C LEU A 278 -31.81 -4.99 36.57
#